data_AF-A0A938US50-F1
#
_entry.id   AF-A0A938US50-F1
#
_cell.length_a   1.000
_cell.length_b   1.000
_cell.length_c   1.000
_cell.angle_alpha   90.00
_cell.angle_beta   90.00
_cell.angle_gamma   90.00
#
_symmetry.space_group_name_H-M   'P 1'
#
loop_
_entity.id
_entity.type
_entity.pdbx_description
1 polymer ?
#
loop_
_entity_poly.entity_id
_entity_poly.type
_entity_poly.pdbx_seq_one_letter_code
_entity_poly.pdbx_strand_id
1 'polypeptide(L)'
;MTRLLAMTLALLVALACGKGTDEDVAQAAPASIPPPPAVTESGGAYVLRYFAPASGQLIPVRKVDEVPEGARGQVVVTYEDPALQGPWLYVADLTQKQAGGFAVRSVDRQELEAALAAARPTATPPEPHAP
;
A
#
# COMPACT_ATOMS: atom_id res chain seq x y z
N MET A 1 50.78 -31.22 -24.95
CA MET A 1 49.79 -32.23 -25.38
C MET A 1 49.04 -32.73 -24.14
N THR A 2 47.77 -32.34 -24.02
CA THR A 2 46.60 -33.07 -23.48
C THR A 2 46.72 -33.96 -22.22
N ARG A 3 45.89 -33.67 -21.19
CA ARG A 3 44.97 -34.59 -20.44
C ARG A 3 44.42 -33.88 -19.17
N LEU A 4 43.13 -33.51 -19.10
CA LEU A 4 41.90 -34.28 -18.77
C LEU A 4 41.65 -34.53 -17.26
N LEU A 5 40.52 -33.97 -16.79
CA LEU A 5 39.45 -34.51 -15.92
C LEU A 5 39.70 -35.00 -14.47
N ALA A 6 38.88 -34.48 -13.54
CA ALA A 6 38.10 -35.15 -12.47
C ALA A 6 37.73 -34.08 -11.42
N MET A 7 36.49 -33.64 -11.17
CA MET A 7 35.18 -34.29 -10.98
C MET A 7 35.17 -35.35 -9.86
N THR A 8 34.91 -34.89 -8.64
CA THR A 8 34.50 -35.68 -7.46
C THR A 8 33.63 -34.75 -6.60
N LEU A 9 32.31 -34.72 -6.78
CA LEU A 9 31.33 -35.66 -6.23
C LEU A 9 31.41 -35.78 -4.70
N ALA A 10 30.69 -34.91 -4.00
CA ALA A 10 30.24 -35.13 -2.63
C ALA A 10 28.72 -34.94 -2.60
N LEU A 11 28.05 -35.92 -3.21
CA LEU A 11 26.65 -36.26 -2.98
C LEU A 11 26.61 -37.03 -1.65
N LEU A 12 25.79 -36.62 -0.68
CA LEU A 12 25.15 -37.44 0.36
C LEU A 12 24.61 -36.55 1.49
N VAL A 13 23.39 -36.05 1.36
CA VAL A 13 22.34 -36.23 2.39
C VAL A 13 20.98 -36.19 1.68
N ALA A 14 20.56 -37.34 1.19
CA ALA A 14 19.15 -37.65 1.01
C ALA A 14 18.64 -38.26 2.33
N LEU A 15 17.81 -37.51 3.06
CA LEU A 15 16.71 -38.01 3.87
C LEU A 15 15.48 -37.25 3.35
N ALA A 16 14.63 -37.75 2.46
CA ALA A 16 13.75 -38.92 2.57
C ALA A 16 12.85 -38.86 3.81
N CYS A 17 11.77 -38.07 3.76
CA CYS A 17 10.41 -38.49 4.09
C CYS A 17 9.43 -37.33 3.92
N GLY A 18 8.32 -37.55 3.20
CA GLY A 18 7.20 -36.60 3.20
C GLY A 18 6.55 -36.38 1.85
N LYS A 19 5.91 -37.42 1.32
CA LYS A 19 4.96 -37.34 0.20
C LYS A 19 3.72 -36.57 0.68
N GLY A 20 3.44 -35.41 0.09
CA GLY A 20 2.23 -34.63 0.35
C GLY A 20 2.19 -33.36 -0.49
N THR A 21 1.41 -33.41 -1.57
CA THR A 21 0.61 -32.32 -2.18
C THR A 21 1.36 -31.01 -2.47
N ASP A 22 1.75 -30.76 -3.71
CA ASP A 22 0.89 -30.07 -4.69
C ASP A 22 0.12 -28.89 -4.06
N GLU A 23 0.88 -27.88 -3.66
CA GLU A 23 0.44 -26.49 -3.56
C GLU A 23 1.73 -25.68 -3.63
N ASP A 24 2.30 -25.63 -4.85
CA ASP A 24 3.06 -24.46 -5.27
C ASP A 24 2.06 -23.31 -5.18
N VAL A 25 1.91 -22.76 -3.97
CA VAL A 25 1.36 -21.44 -3.78
C VAL A 25 2.37 -20.59 -4.54
N ALA A 26 2.06 -20.37 -5.81
CA ALA A 26 2.68 -19.37 -6.64
C ALA A 26 2.71 -18.14 -5.75
N GLN A 27 3.87 -17.90 -5.14
CA GLN A 27 4.11 -16.74 -4.33
C GLN A 27 4.05 -15.63 -5.36
N ALA A 28 2.85 -15.05 -5.47
CA ALA A 28 2.55 -14.00 -6.42
C ALA A 28 3.70 -13.02 -6.28
N ALA A 29 4.50 -12.91 -7.33
CA ALA A 29 5.62 -11.99 -7.35
C ALA A 29 5.05 -10.66 -6.84
N PRO A 30 5.65 -10.03 -5.82
CA PRO A 30 5.08 -8.84 -5.21
C PRO A 30 4.74 -7.89 -6.34
N ALA A 31 3.43 -7.61 -6.50
CA ALA A 31 2.95 -6.78 -7.59
C ALA A 31 3.81 -5.53 -7.57
N SER A 32 4.62 -5.32 -8.62
CA SER A 32 5.62 -4.25 -8.62
C SER A 32 4.88 -2.94 -8.36
N ILE A 33 5.16 -2.34 -7.20
CA ILE A 33 4.47 -1.15 -6.74
C ILE A 33 4.76 -0.06 -7.77
N PRO A 34 3.74 0.48 -8.46
CA PRO A 34 3.95 1.57 -9.38
C PRO A 34 4.60 2.74 -8.63
N PRO A 35 5.59 3.41 -9.24
CA PRO A 35 6.23 4.55 -8.61
C PRO A 35 5.17 5.61 -8.28
N PRO A 36 5.20 6.19 -7.07
CA PRO A 36 4.18 7.14 -6.67
C PRO A 36 4.19 8.36 -7.59
N PRO A 37 3.00 8.92 -7.89
CA PRO A 37 2.91 10.10 -8.73
C PRO A 37 3.62 11.30 -8.11
N ALA A 38 4.30 12.09 -8.92
CA ALA A 38 4.88 13.35 -8.47
C ALA A 38 3.76 14.36 -8.19
N VAL A 39 3.55 14.68 -6.91
CA VAL A 39 2.60 15.73 -6.50
C VAL A 39 3.33 17.05 -6.42
N THR A 40 2.92 18.01 -7.25
CA THR A 40 3.47 19.37 -7.29
C THR A 40 2.47 20.40 -6.79
N GLU A 41 2.93 21.60 -6.45
CA GLU A 41 2.10 22.70 -5.92
C GLU A 41 0.91 23.05 -6.82
N SER A 42 1.09 22.94 -8.14
CA SER A 42 0.06 23.29 -9.12
C SER A 42 -1.12 22.33 -9.20
N GLY A 43 -1.01 21.11 -8.65
CA GLY A 43 -2.03 20.07 -8.85
C GLY A 43 -1.99 19.51 -10.28
N GLY A 44 -1.50 18.27 -10.44
CA GLY A 44 -1.42 17.59 -11.73
C GLY A 44 -2.74 16.92 -12.15
N ALA A 45 -2.66 15.75 -12.80
CA ALA A 45 -3.82 14.92 -13.17
C ALA A 45 -4.48 14.19 -11.97
N TYR A 46 -4.31 14.73 -10.77
CA TYR A 46 -4.63 14.07 -9.51
C TYR A 46 -5.57 14.93 -8.68
N VAL A 47 -6.36 14.26 -7.87
CA VAL A 47 -7.21 14.87 -6.83
C VAL A 47 -6.58 14.58 -5.49
N LEU A 48 -6.36 15.64 -4.70
CA LEU A 48 -5.89 15.57 -3.33
C LEU A 48 -7.09 15.49 -2.41
N ARG A 49 -7.10 14.57 -1.45
CA ARG A 49 -8.20 14.40 -0.50
C ARG A 49 -7.67 14.47 0.92
N TYR A 50 -8.11 15.48 1.66
CA TYR A 50 -7.73 15.65 3.06
C TYR A 50 -8.91 15.35 3.98
N PHE A 51 -8.62 14.87 5.19
CA PHE A 51 -9.66 14.64 6.19
C PHE A 51 -10.03 15.95 6.88
N ALA A 52 -11.29 16.36 6.74
CA ALA A 52 -11.81 17.53 7.42
C ALA A 52 -12.38 17.13 8.79
N PRO A 53 -11.73 17.51 9.90
CA PRO A 53 -12.15 17.07 11.24
C PRO A 53 -13.53 17.60 11.62
N ALA A 54 -13.93 18.76 11.09
CA ALA A 54 -15.24 19.36 11.35
C ALA A 54 -16.40 18.55 10.77
N SER A 55 -16.21 17.88 9.62
CA SER A 55 -17.26 17.10 8.95
C SER A 55 -17.04 15.59 9.06
N GLY A 56 -15.85 15.14 9.45
CA GLY A 56 -15.46 13.74 9.42
C GLY A 56 -15.34 13.16 8.01
N GLN A 57 -15.21 14.00 6.98
CA GLN A 57 -15.21 13.57 5.58
C GLN A 57 -13.89 13.89 4.86
N LEU A 58 -13.64 13.17 3.77
CA LEU A 58 -12.54 13.44 2.85
C LEU A 58 -12.93 14.48 1.81
N ILE A 59 -12.39 15.69 1.93
CA ILE A 59 -12.66 16.80 1.01
C ILE A 59 -11.67 16.74 -0.17
N PRO A 60 -12.16 16.66 -1.43
CA PRO A 60 -11.30 16.72 -2.60
C PRO A 60 -10.92 18.17 -2.95
N VAL A 61 -9.65 18.37 -3.28
CA VAL A 61 -9.11 19.63 -3.80
C VAL A 61 -8.13 19.34 -4.93
N ARG A 62 -7.83 20.35 -5.76
CA ARG A 62 -6.91 20.17 -6.90
C ARG A 62 -5.52 20.70 -6.58
N LYS A 63 -5.39 21.70 -5.71
CA LYS A 63 -4.12 22.35 -5.38
C LYS A 63 -3.72 22.13 -3.94
N VAL A 64 -2.42 22.20 -3.69
CA VAL A 64 -1.85 22.06 -2.34
C VAL A 64 -2.24 23.22 -1.43
N ASP A 65 -2.36 24.43 -1.97
CA ASP A 65 -2.78 25.63 -1.25
C ASP A 65 -4.21 25.52 -0.68
N GLU A 66 -5.08 24.75 -1.34
CA GLU A 66 -6.45 24.49 -0.89
C GLU A 66 -6.52 23.52 0.30
N VAL A 67 -5.40 22.86 0.66
CA VAL A 67 -5.32 21.97 1.82
C VAL A 67 -4.98 22.80 3.06
N PRO A 68 -5.84 22.79 4.11
CA PRO A 68 -5.55 23.46 5.38
C PRO A 68 -4.26 22.95 6.01
N GLU A 69 -3.48 23.83 6.62
CA GLU A 69 -2.15 23.49 7.17
C GLU A 69 -2.17 22.29 8.12
N GLY A 70 -3.16 22.22 9.00
CA GLY A 70 -3.33 21.12 9.95
C GLY A 70 -3.64 19.75 9.31
N ALA A 71 -4.01 19.72 8.03
CA ALA A 71 -4.33 18.50 7.29
C ALA A 71 -3.26 18.10 6.26
N ARG A 72 -2.18 18.87 6.13
CA ARG A 72 -1.12 18.66 5.11
C ARG A 72 -0.25 17.42 5.34
N GLY A 73 -0.19 16.89 6.56
CA GLY A 73 0.68 15.76 6.90
C GLY A 73 0.23 14.40 6.33
N GLN A 74 -1.05 14.23 6.02
CA GLN A 74 -1.57 13.01 5.39
C GLN A 74 -2.71 13.35 4.44
N VAL A 75 -2.37 13.45 3.15
CA VAL A 75 -3.31 13.76 2.08
C VAL A 75 -3.36 12.58 1.11
N VAL A 76 -4.54 12.05 0.87
CA VAL A 76 -4.72 10.95 -0.09
C VAL A 76 -4.69 11.50 -1.50
N VAL A 77 -3.92 10.87 -2.38
CA VAL A 77 -3.78 11.24 -3.79
C VAL A 77 -4.48 10.18 -4.62
N THR A 78 -5.48 10.61 -5.39
CA THR A 78 -6.23 9.74 -6.31
C THR A 78 -6.17 10.27 -7.73
N TYR A 79 -6.19 9.38 -8.71
CA TYR A 79 -6.39 9.78 -10.11
C TYR A 79 -7.81 10.31 -10.31
N GLU A 80 -7.94 11.36 -11.13
CA GLU A 80 -9.26 11.85 -11.56
C GLU A 80 -10.01 10.78 -12.37
N ASP A 81 -9.27 10.04 -13.22
CA ASP A 81 -9.82 8.92 -13.97
C ASP A 81 -9.91 7.66 -13.08
N PRO A 82 -11.12 7.11 -12.83
CA PRO A 82 -11.29 5.89 -12.06
C PRO A 82 -10.66 4.66 -12.72
N ALA A 83 -10.47 4.63 -14.04
CA ALA A 83 -9.82 3.52 -14.74
C ALA A 83 -8.33 3.39 -14.39
N LEU A 84 -7.72 4.49 -13.92
CA LEU A 84 -6.32 4.52 -13.46
C LEU A 84 -6.19 4.21 -11.97
N GLN A 85 -7.30 4.01 -11.26
CA GLN A 85 -7.28 3.65 -9.84
C GLN A 85 -6.98 2.16 -9.70
N GLY A 86 -5.76 1.85 -9.24
CA GLY A 86 -5.31 0.51 -8.94
C GLY A 86 -5.57 0.08 -7.49
N PRO A 87 -4.99 -1.06 -7.07
CA PRO A 87 -5.06 -1.57 -5.69
C PRO A 87 -4.26 -0.72 -4.69
N TRP A 88 -3.47 0.23 -5.19
CA TRP A 88 -2.62 1.10 -4.37
C TRP A 88 -3.34 2.40 -4.02
N LEU A 89 -3.12 2.86 -2.80
CA LEU A 89 -3.41 4.21 -2.32
C LEU A 89 -2.10 4.99 -2.24
N TYR A 90 -2.14 6.26 -2.63
CA TYR A 90 -0.99 7.14 -2.50
C TYR A 90 -1.28 8.17 -1.42
N VAL A 91 -0.35 8.35 -0.49
CA VAL A 91 -0.47 9.33 0.59
C VAL A 91 0.69 10.30 0.48
N ALA A 92 0.36 11.58 0.25
CA ALA A 92 1.31 12.67 0.22
C ALA A 92 1.44 13.32 1.61
N ASP A 93 2.67 13.61 1.99
CA ASP A 93 3.00 14.54 3.07
C ASP A 93 3.39 15.88 2.45
N LEU A 94 2.43 16.81 2.47
CA LEU A 94 2.60 18.14 1.89
C LEU A 94 3.43 19.08 2.79
N THR A 95 3.88 18.61 3.96
CA THR A 95 4.83 19.34 4.81
C THR A 95 6.28 19.07 4.40
N GLN A 96 6.53 17.98 3.66
CA GLN A 96 7.86 17.58 3.21
C GLN A 96 8.05 17.82 1.71
N LYS A 97 8.61 18.99 1.38
CA LYS A 97 8.98 19.34 0.00
C LYS A 97 10.30 18.66 -0.40
N GLN A 98 10.32 18.07 -1.59
CA GLN A 98 11.45 17.39 -2.22
C GLN A 98 11.75 18.04 -3.60
N ALA A 99 12.88 17.67 -4.21
CA ALA A 99 13.35 18.28 -5.45
C ALA A 99 12.36 18.19 -6.64
N GLY A 100 11.42 17.23 -6.62
CA GLY A 100 10.42 17.01 -7.66
C GLY A 100 8.96 17.21 -7.23
N GLY A 101 8.70 17.72 -6.03
CA GLY A 101 7.34 17.83 -5.50
C GLY A 101 7.27 17.57 -3.99
N PHE A 102 6.22 16.92 -3.53
CA PHE A 102 6.05 16.51 -2.14
C PHE A 102 6.38 15.03 -1.94
N ALA A 103 6.73 14.65 -0.71
CA ALA A 103 6.94 13.24 -0.38
C ALA A 103 5.64 12.46 -0.52
N VAL A 104 5.66 11.37 -1.32
CA VAL A 104 4.49 10.50 -1.52
C VAL A 104 4.90 9.06 -1.25
N ARG A 105 4.07 8.36 -0.47
CA ARG A 105 4.21 6.91 -0.23
C ARG A 105 3.04 6.15 -0.82
N SER A 106 3.32 4.94 -1.28
CA SER A 106 2.31 3.98 -1.71
C SER A 106 1.91 3.09 -0.53
N VAL A 107 0.61 2.83 -0.41
CA VAL A 107 0.00 1.98 0.63
C VAL A 107 -0.90 0.99 -0.08
N ASP A 108 -0.82 -0.29 0.28
CA ASP A 108 -1.75 -1.28 -0.24
C ASP A 108 -3.16 -1.04 0.32
N ARG A 109 -4.17 -0.93 -0.54
CA ARG A 109 -5.55 -0.68 -0.11
C ARG A 109 -6.11 -1.85 0.70
N GLN A 110 -5.84 -3.08 0.27
CA GLN A 110 -6.35 -4.27 0.96
C GLN A 110 -5.73 -4.42 2.34
N GLU A 111 -4.42 -4.20 2.48
CA GLU A 111 -3.76 -4.27 3.79
C GLU A 111 -4.31 -3.21 4.75
N LEU A 112 -4.54 -1.98 4.26
CA LEU A 112 -5.12 -0.91 5.07
C LEU A 112 -6.56 -1.24 5.48
N GLU A 113 -7.40 -1.70 4.54
CA GLU A 113 -8.78 -2.09 4.81
C GLU A 113 -8.85 -3.27 5.78
N ALA A 114 -7.97 -4.26 5.64
CA ALA A 114 -7.86 -5.39 6.57
C ALA A 114 -7.45 -4.93 7.97
N ALA A 115 -6.47 -4.04 8.09
CA ALA A 115 -6.05 -3.47 9.36
C ALA A 115 -7.17 -2.65 10.03
N LEU A 116 -7.93 -1.87 9.25
CA LEU A 116 -9.09 -1.12 9.74
C LEU A 116 -10.23 -2.03 10.18
N ALA A 117 -10.49 -3.11 9.43
CA ALA A 117 -11.50 -4.10 9.78
C ALA A 117 -11.12 -4.83 11.08
N ALA A 118 -9.85 -5.17 11.26
CA ALA A 118 -9.33 -5.78 12.50
C ALA A 118 -9.34 -4.80 13.69
N ALA A 119 -9.17 -3.50 13.44
CA ALA A 119 -9.19 -2.46 14.46
C ALA A 119 -10.60 -1.99 14.84
N ARG A 120 -11.67 -2.43 14.14
CA ARG A 120 -13.04 -2.16 14.60
C ARG A 120 -13.24 -2.88 15.93
N PRO A 121 -13.54 -2.16 17.03
CA PRO A 121 -13.96 -2.83 18.24
C PRO A 121 -15.21 -3.63 17.88
N THR A 122 -15.18 -4.94 18.13
CA THR A 122 -16.37 -5.78 18.14
C THR A 122 -17.34 -5.14 19.12
N ALA A 123 -18.35 -4.45 18.60
CA ALA A 123 -19.41 -3.88 19.41
C ALA A 123 -20.02 -5.04 20.21
N THR A 124 -19.74 -5.08 21.52
CA THR A 124 -20.42 -5.98 22.44
C THR A 124 -21.92 -5.73 22.28
N PRO A 125 -22.74 -6.75 21.96
CA PRO A 125 -24.18 -6.58 21.86
C PRO A 125 -24.70 -5.91 23.14
N PRO A 126 -25.62 -4.93 23.05
CA PRO A 126 -26.26 -4.42 24.26
C PRO A 126 -26.94 -5.60 24.96
N GLU A 127 -26.53 -5.83 26.21
CA GLU A 127 -27.13 -6.85 27.07
C GLU A 127 -28.65 -6.60 27.10
N PRO A 128 -29.50 -7.62 26.87
CA PRO A 128 -30.93 -7.44 26.93
C PRO A 128 -31.31 -7.10 28.38
N HIS A 129 -31.58 -5.82 28.64
CA HIS A 129 -32.25 -5.40 29.85
C HIS A 129 -33.61 -6.11 29.90
N ALA A 130 -33.68 -7.15 30.75
CA ALA A 130 -34.93 -7.81 31.07
C ALA A 130 -35.84 -6.84 31.85
N PRO A 131 -37.16 -6.81 31.56
CA PRO A 131 -38.13 -5.98 32.27
C PRO A 131 -38.35 -6.43 33.73
#